data_AF-A0A9W8YTM5-F1
#
_entry.id   AF-A0A9W8YTM5-F1
#
_cell.length_a   1.000
_cell.length_b   1.000
_cell.length_c   1.000
_cell.angle_alpha   90.00
_cell.angle_beta   90.00
_cell.angle_gamma   90.00
#
_symmetry.space_group_name_H-M   'P 1'
#
loop_
_entity.id
_entity.type
_entity.pdbx_description
1 polymer ?
#
loop_
_entity_poly.entity_id
_entity_poly.type
_entity_poly.pdbx_seq_one_letter_code
_entity_poly.pdbx_strand_id
1 'polypeptide(L)'
;MTEVNYDEAEKAGCGEGGSRSPSVATESDQNSVTQYGLMFDAETKAHQLTKVDWSKRWQRENKQKDQAILGSPFQNVQQHGLSQHLNITPEDLQHRIWRLAMNDALAWAPLHDTELLNVLDIGTGTGAWAIDFAESHPEAQIFGVDTRQIQPVYVPPNCHFLRENSEKDWSFKLRFDYIHLRMMATCFSSYEDMVKKVFTHLRPGGWVEYQEFCMETTSDDKHTQHVLRNDPASPQGLLNRLKEGFSMLGRDIDVTNRTKDWLLAAGFVDVVEKKFSVPITPWSSDPKEREIGRLQVQNWYVAVESAVNTVYAALQPEEQEAYIVACQENLKAKDLKIYHTCSVIYGRKPHLSEVKS
;
A
#
# COMPACT_ATOMS: atom_id res chain seq x y z
N MET A 1 7.80 -7.61 -64.74
CA MET A 1 7.11 -7.55 -66.06
C MET A 1 6.52 -8.92 -66.32
N THR A 2 5.40 -8.99 -67.04
CA THR A 2 4.65 -10.20 -67.46
C THR A 2 4.25 -11.18 -66.34
N GLU A 3 2.98 -11.34 -65.94
CA GLU A 3 1.77 -11.77 -66.70
C GLU A 3 1.82 -13.29 -67.03
N VAL A 4 0.94 -14.15 -66.47
CA VAL A 4 -0.47 -14.46 -66.90
C VAL A 4 -0.45 -15.32 -68.18
N ASN A 5 -1.20 -16.43 -68.42
CA ASN A 5 -2.44 -17.03 -67.88
C ASN A 5 -2.40 -18.60 -68.08
N TYR A 6 -3.40 -19.49 -67.89
CA TYR A 6 -4.80 -19.48 -67.38
C TYR A 6 -5.22 -20.91 -66.89
N ASP A 7 -6.54 -21.21 -66.89
CA ASP A 7 -7.27 -22.51 -66.92
C ASP A 7 -7.20 -23.44 -65.68
N GLU A 8 -8.28 -24.01 -65.10
CA GLU A 8 -9.59 -24.55 -65.57
C GLU A 8 -9.50 -25.90 -66.32
N ALA A 9 -10.36 -26.91 -66.13
CA ALA A 9 -11.35 -27.23 -65.08
C ALA A 9 -11.71 -28.74 -65.16
N GLU A 10 -12.90 -29.13 -64.65
CA GLU A 10 -13.53 -30.48 -64.75
C GLU A 10 -12.95 -31.60 -63.86
N LYS A 11 -13.70 -32.57 -63.32
CA LYS A 11 -15.11 -32.76 -62.87
C LYS A 11 -15.26 -34.27 -62.54
N ALA A 12 -16.22 -34.58 -61.66
CA ALA A 12 -16.97 -35.84 -61.49
C ALA A 12 -16.65 -36.72 -60.26
N GLY A 13 -17.72 -37.17 -59.59
CA GLY A 13 -17.69 -38.10 -58.45
C GLY A 13 -18.77 -37.78 -57.40
N CYS A 14 -19.99 -38.32 -57.57
CA CYS A 14 -21.07 -38.16 -56.60
C CYS A 14 -20.99 -39.19 -55.46
N GLY A 15 -21.45 -38.83 -54.26
CA GLY A 15 -21.65 -39.74 -53.13
C GLY A 15 -22.27 -39.04 -51.93
N GLU A 16 -23.50 -39.40 -51.56
CA GLU A 16 -24.22 -38.80 -50.44
C GLU A 16 -24.08 -39.61 -49.13
N GLY A 17 -24.28 -38.94 -47.99
CA GLY A 17 -24.69 -39.60 -46.73
C GLY A 17 -23.56 -39.97 -45.77
N GLY A 18 -23.35 -39.14 -44.73
CA GLY A 18 -22.43 -39.45 -43.62
C GLY A 18 -22.63 -38.50 -42.44
N SER A 19 -23.02 -39.03 -41.29
CA SER A 19 -23.28 -38.33 -40.03
C SER A 19 -22.18 -37.35 -39.59
N ARG A 20 -22.56 -36.15 -39.12
CA ARG A 20 -21.66 -35.25 -38.39
C ARG A 20 -21.20 -35.90 -37.07
N SER A 21 -19.89 -36.08 -36.92
CA SER A 21 -19.26 -36.21 -35.60
C SER A 21 -18.96 -34.81 -35.04
N PRO A 22 -19.27 -34.51 -33.76
CA PRO A 22 -18.84 -33.26 -33.14
C PRO A 22 -17.31 -33.29 -32.94
N SER A 23 -16.62 -32.22 -33.31
CA SER A 23 -15.21 -32.03 -33.00
C SER A 23 -15.04 -31.86 -31.49
N VAL A 24 -14.29 -32.76 -30.85
CA VAL A 24 -13.92 -32.62 -29.43
C VAL A 24 -13.00 -31.41 -29.30
N ALA A 25 -13.49 -30.34 -28.67
CA ALA A 25 -12.63 -29.25 -28.23
C ALA A 25 -11.69 -29.77 -27.14
N THR A 26 -10.41 -29.43 -27.22
CA THR A 26 -9.42 -29.80 -26.20
C THR A 26 -9.68 -29.04 -24.89
N GLU A 27 -9.29 -29.63 -23.75
CA GLU A 27 -9.51 -29.04 -22.41
C GLU A 27 -8.85 -27.66 -22.25
N SER A 28 -7.81 -27.36 -23.05
CA SER A 28 -7.21 -26.03 -23.21
C SER A 28 -8.25 -24.95 -23.55
N ASP A 29 -9.13 -25.27 -24.49
CA ASP A 29 -10.00 -24.29 -25.14
C ASP A 29 -11.22 -24.05 -24.24
N GLN A 30 -11.76 -25.11 -23.64
CA GLN A 30 -12.83 -25.01 -22.65
C GLN A 30 -12.37 -24.25 -21.40
N ASN A 31 -11.16 -24.50 -20.88
CA ASN A 31 -10.61 -23.73 -19.76
C ASN A 31 -10.38 -22.26 -20.12
N SER A 32 -9.98 -21.94 -21.35
CA SER A 32 -9.86 -20.55 -21.79
C SER A 32 -11.21 -19.84 -21.81
N VAL A 33 -12.26 -20.49 -22.34
CA VAL A 33 -13.60 -19.91 -22.45
C VAL A 33 -14.28 -19.77 -21.10
N THR A 34 -14.09 -20.70 -20.16
CA THR A 34 -14.59 -20.54 -18.78
C THR A 34 -13.83 -19.46 -18.03
N GLN A 35 -12.51 -19.34 -18.21
CA GLN A 35 -11.73 -18.26 -17.58
C GLN A 35 -12.16 -16.89 -18.11
N TYR A 36 -12.26 -16.69 -19.43
CA TYR A 36 -12.78 -15.43 -19.99
C TYR A 36 -14.23 -15.15 -19.60
N GLY A 37 -15.08 -16.17 -19.53
CA GLY A 37 -16.46 -16.04 -19.06
C GLY A 37 -16.55 -15.57 -17.61
N LEU A 38 -15.75 -16.17 -16.71
CA LEU A 38 -15.67 -15.78 -15.30
C LEU A 38 -15.08 -14.37 -15.13
N MET A 39 -14.06 -14.00 -15.91
CA MET A 39 -13.51 -12.64 -15.92
C MET A 39 -14.55 -11.61 -16.36
N PHE A 40 -15.27 -11.83 -17.47
CA PHE A 40 -16.31 -10.92 -17.95
C PHE A 40 -17.47 -10.75 -16.95
N ASP A 41 -17.84 -11.84 -16.26
CA ASP A 41 -18.88 -11.81 -15.23
C ASP A 41 -18.39 -11.10 -13.95
N ALA A 42 -17.11 -11.25 -13.58
CA ALA A 42 -16.46 -10.54 -12.48
C ALA A 42 -16.28 -9.04 -12.76
N GLU A 43 -15.82 -8.66 -13.96
CA GLU A 43 -15.77 -7.27 -14.44
C GLU A 43 -17.15 -6.63 -14.41
N THR A 44 -18.18 -7.34 -14.91
CA THR A 44 -19.57 -6.87 -14.90
C THR A 44 -20.09 -6.67 -13.47
N LYS A 45 -19.77 -7.58 -12.54
CA LYS A 45 -20.13 -7.47 -11.12
C LYS A 45 -19.37 -6.34 -10.43
N ALA A 46 -18.07 -6.19 -10.64
CA ALA A 46 -17.28 -5.06 -10.15
C ALA A 46 -17.82 -3.73 -10.67
N HIS A 47 -18.21 -3.65 -11.94
CA HIS A 47 -18.82 -2.46 -12.54
C HIS A 47 -20.25 -2.16 -12.04
N GLN A 48 -20.92 -3.14 -11.40
CA GLN A 48 -22.17 -2.92 -10.65
C GLN A 48 -21.90 -2.50 -9.20
N LEU A 49 -21.01 -3.21 -8.49
CA LEU A 49 -20.58 -2.90 -7.12
C LEU A 49 -20.04 -1.47 -7.00
N THR A 50 -19.31 -1.01 -8.00
CA THR A 50 -18.73 0.34 -8.01
C THR A 50 -19.76 1.46 -8.28
N LYS A 51 -21.00 1.12 -8.67
CA LYS A 51 -22.16 2.04 -8.73
C LYS A 51 -23.01 2.01 -7.47
N VAL A 52 -22.68 1.18 -6.48
CA VAL A 52 -23.35 1.17 -5.19
C VAL A 52 -22.98 2.43 -4.41
N ASP A 53 -23.99 3.12 -3.87
CA ASP A 53 -23.78 4.14 -2.85
C ASP A 53 -23.45 3.45 -1.51
N TRP A 54 -22.15 3.24 -1.28
CA TRP A 54 -21.61 2.58 -0.10
C TRP A 54 -21.98 3.28 1.19
N SER A 55 -22.04 4.62 1.19
CA SER A 55 -22.48 5.39 2.34
C SER A 55 -23.91 5.00 2.75
N LYS A 56 -24.83 4.90 1.77
CA LYS A 56 -26.22 4.46 2.00
C LYS A 56 -26.33 2.95 2.24
N ARG A 57 -25.46 2.09 1.69
CA ARG A 57 -25.48 0.63 1.92
C ARG A 57 -25.03 0.31 3.36
N TRP A 58 -23.88 0.84 3.77
CA TRP A 58 -23.34 0.71 5.13
C TRP A 58 -24.27 1.31 6.21
N GLN A 59 -24.89 2.47 5.97
CA GLN A 59 -25.88 3.06 6.90
C GLN A 59 -27.15 2.21 7.08
N ARG A 60 -27.44 1.28 6.15
CA ARG A 60 -28.50 0.28 6.28
C ARG A 60 -28.01 -0.99 6.99
N GLU A 61 -26.81 -1.47 6.65
CA GLU A 61 -26.29 -2.78 7.06
C GLU A 61 -25.55 -2.80 8.41
N ASN A 62 -24.84 -1.72 8.78
CA ASN A 62 -23.98 -1.68 9.98
C ASN A 62 -24.54 -0.83 11.13
N LYS A 63 -25.84 -0.49 11.09
CA LYS A 63 -26.53 0.41 12.03
C LYS A 63 -26.63 -0.08 13.50
N GLN A 64 -26.00 -1.21 13.83
CA GLN A 64 -26.04 -1.89 15.13
C GLN A 64 -24.71 -2.58 15.52
N LYS A 65 -23.58 -2.34 14.83
CA LYS A 65 -22.28 -2.95 15.18
C LYS A 65 -21.43 -1.96 15.99
N ASP A 66 -20.99 -2.38 17.18
CA ASP A 66 -20.08 -1.59 18.03
C ASP A 66 -18.73 -1.35 17.34
N GLN A 67 -18.16 -0.15 17.55
CA GLN A 67 -16.90 0.30 16.94
C GLN A 67 -15.63 -0.41 17.48
N ALA A 68 -15.80 -1.46 18.30
CA ALA A 68 -14.73 -2.06 19.10
C ALA A 68 -13.83 -3.07 18.35
N ILE A 69 -14.19 -3.51 17.14
CA ILE A 69 -13.50 -4.59 16.42
C ILE A 69 -12.85 -4.07 15.12
N LEU A 70 -12.01 -3.03 15.23
CA LEU A 70 -11.21 -2.50 14.14
C LEU A 70 -9.77 -2.18 14.57
N GLY A 71 -8.96 -3.23 14.61
CA GLY A 71 -7.52 -3.12 14.41
C GLY A 71 -7.18 -2.62 12.99
N SER A 72 -5.89 -2.46 12.70
CA SER A 72 -5.42 -2.11 11.36
C SER A 72 -5.76 -3.22 10.35
N PRO A 73 -6.07 -2.94 9.07
CA PRO A 73 -6.33 -3.96 8.04
C PRO A 73 -5.27 -5.07 8.00
N PHE A 74 -4.00 -4.67 8.20
CA PHE A 74 -2.83 -5.54 8.18
C PHE A 74 -2.72 -6.45 9.42
N GLN A 75 -3.47 -6.20 10.49
CA GLN A 75 -3.49 -7.07 11.69
C GLN A 75 -4.38 -8.32 11.53
N ASN A 76 -5.31 -8.32 10.57
CA ASN A 76 -6.28 -9.40 10.35
C ASN A 76 -5.96 -10.28 9.12
N VAL A 77 -4.81 -10.09 8.47
CA VAL A 77 -4.39 -10.92 7.34
C VAL A 77 -3.99 -12.32 7.84
N GLN A 78 -4.91 -13.28 7.74
CA GLN A 78 -4.55 -14.70 7.84
C GLN A 78 -3.59 -15.05 6.68
N GLN A 79 -2.54 -15.81 6.98
CA GLN A 79 -1.45 -16.12 6.03
C GLN A 79 -1.85 -17.17 4.98
N HIS A 80 -2.83 -16.86 4.14
CA HIS A 80 -3.32 -17.73 3.08
C HIS A 80 -2.78 -17.29 1.70
N GLY A 81 -2.44 -18.27 0.86
CA GLY A 81 -1.97 -18.04 -0.51
C GLY A 81 -0.52 -17.54 -0.59
N LEU A 82 -0.32 -16.23 -0.65
CA LEU A 82 0.77 -15.62 -1.44
C LEU A 82 2.14 -15.53 -0.76
N SER A 83 2.22 -15.64 0.58
CA SER A 83 3.51 -15.54 1.31
C SER A 83 4.47 -16.72 1.06
N GLN A 84 3.96 -17.86 0.59
CA GLN A 84 4.70 -19.12 0.52
C GLN A 84 5.83 -19.15 -0.54
N HIS A 85 5.90 -18.16 -1.44
CA HIS A 85 6.83 -18.18 -2.57
C HIS A 85 8.12 -17.37 -2.38
N LEU A 86 8.28 -16.59 -1.30
CA LEU A 86 9.47 -15.73 -1.12
C LEU A 86 10.07 -15.64 0.29
N ASN A 87 9.48 -16.27 1.32
CA ASN A 87 9.98 -16.22 2.71
C ASN A 87 10.18 -14.79 3.27
N ILE A 88 9.41 -13.81 2.78
CA ILE A 88 9.48 -12.40 3.18
C ILE A 88 8.11 -11.95 3.68
N THR A 89 8.05 -11.13 4.74
CA THR A 89 6.77 -10.58 5.23
C THR A 89 6.33 -9.40 4.35
N PRO A 90 5.03 -9.02 4.37
CA PRO A 90 4.58 -7.78 3.74
C PRO A 90 5.33 -6.54 4.27
N GLU A 91 5.64 -6.50 5.56
CA GLU A 91 6.38 -5.41 6.21
C GLU A 91 7.85 -5.32 5.71
N ASP A 92 8.55 -6.45 5.58
CA ASP A 92 9.92 -6.48 5.05
C ASP A 92 9.96 -6.16 3.55
N LEU A 93 8.94 -6.60 2.80
CA LEU A 93 8.73 -6.26 1.39
C LEU A 93 8.54 -4.74 1.22
N GLN A 94 7.69 -4.13 2.05
CA GLN A 94 7.51 -2.67 2.08
C GLN A 94 8.81 -1.96 2.46
N HIS A 95 9.55 -2.46 3.46
CA HIS A 95 10.84 -1.88 3.82
C HIS A 95 11.84 -1.87 2.64
N ARG A 96 11.95 -2.98 1.90
CA ARG A 96 12.79 -3.09 0.70
C ARG A 96 12.35 -2.12 -0.41
N ILE A 97 11.03 -1.94 -0.60
CA ILE A 97 10.50 -0.94 -1.56
C ILE A 97 10.93 0.47 -1.15
N TRP A 98 10.77 0.84 0.12
CA TRP A 98 11.18 2.16 0.64
C TRP A 98 12.70 2.38 0.54
N ARG A 99 13.53 1.39 0.90
CA ARG A 99 15.00 1.43 0.73
C ARG A 99 15.38 1.73 -0.73
N LEU A 100 14.88 0.95 -1.69
CA LEU A 100 15.19 1.14 -3.11
C LEU A 100 14.72 2.51 -3.63
N ALA A 101 13.54 2.97 -3.20
CA ALA A 101 12.98 4.24 -3.65
C ALA A 101 13.71 5.47 -3.08
N MET A 102 14.14 5.39 -1.81
CA MET A 102 14.90 6.45 -1.12
C MET A 102 16.41 6.43 -1.44
N ASN A 103 16.87 5.52 -2.30
CA ASN A 103 18.29 5.27 -2.63
C ASN A 103 19.11 4.86 -1.40
N ASP A 104 18.59 3.86 -0.68
CA ASP A 104 19.14 3.26 0.54
C ASP A 104 19.29 4.19 1.76
N ALA A 105 18.76 5.42 1.67
CA ALA A 105 18.56 6.27 2.84
C ALA A 105 17.43 5.74 3.75
N LEU A 106 17.67 5.72 5.06
CA LEU A 106 16.67 5.37 6.09
C LEU A 106 15.84 6.57 6.57
N ALA A 107 16.38 7.79 6.39
CA ALA A 107 15.77 9.06 6.74
C ALA A 107 16.16 10.13 5.71
N TRP A 108 15.32 11.15 5.54
CA TRP A 108 15.58 12.35 4.74
C TRP A 108 15.60 13.66 5.56
N ALA A 109 15.29 13.59 6.85
CA ALA A 109 15.57 14.62 7.85
C ALA A 109 17.09 14.83 7.98
N PRO A 110 17.56 16.07 8.21
CA PRO A 110 19.00 16.38 8.25
C PRO A 110 19.59 16.07 9.63
N LEU A 111 19.72 14.77 9.95
CA LEU A 111 20.20 14.30 11.26
C LEU A 111 21.70 14.52 11.53
N HIS A 112 22.48 14.98 10.54
CA HIS A 112 23.95 15.09 10.63
C HIS A 112 24.47 16.04 11.72
N ASP A 113 23.73 17.10 12.03
CA ASP A 113 24.04 18.04 13.13
C ASP A 113 23.32 17.67 14.45
N THR A 114 22.69 16.49 14.53
CA THR A 114 21.90 16.03 15.69
C THR A 114 22.65 14.94 16.45
N GLU A 115 22.86 15.13 17.76
CA GLU A 115 23.42 14.08 18.63
C GLU A 115 22.36 12.99 18.89
N LEU A 116 22.36 11.94 18.08
CA LEU A 116 21.41 10.83 18.17
C LEU A 116 21.76 9.91 19.35
N LEU A 117 21.16 10.14 20.51
CA LEU A 117 21.32 9.25 21.68
C LEU A 117 20.14 8.30 21.84
N ASN A 118 18.92 8.73 21.51
CA ASN A 118 17.69 7.96 21.67
C ASN A 118 16.77 8.15 20.46
N VAL A 119 16.49 7.06 19.74
CA VAL A 119 15.64 7.04 18.54
C VAL A 119 14.44 6.15 18.78
N LEU A 120 13.25 6.55 18.33
CA LEU A 120 12.02 5.77 18.43
C LEU A 120 11.45 5.44 17.04
N ASP A 121 11.15 4.18 16.78
CA ASP A 121 10.44 3.70 15.58
C ASP A 121 9.01 3.26 15.96
N ILE A 122 8.00 4.03 15.55
CA ILE A 122 6.61 3.82 15.94
C ILE A 122 5.87 3.02 14.85
N GLY A 123 5.37 1.85 15.23
CA GLY A 123 4.80 0.89 14.29
C GLY A 123 5.87 0.04 13.61
N THR A 124 6.92 -0.33 14.37
CA THR A 124 8.16 -0.94 13.85
C THR A 124 7.95 -2.24 13.06
N GLY A 125 6.79 -2.90 13.19
CA GLY A 125 6.44 -4.10 12.42
C GLY A 125 7.36 -5.26 12.78
N THR A 126 8.08 -5.79 11.79
CA THR A 126 9.15 -6.79 11.97
C THR A 126 10.41 -6.24 12.66
N GLY A 127 10.54 -4.93 12.80
CA GLY A 127 11.73 -4.27 13.35
C GLY A 127 12.78 -3.92 12.31
N ALA A 128 12.56 -4.19 11.02
CA ALA A 128 13.61 -4.15 10.00
C ALA A 128 14.24 -2.74 9.83
N TRP A 129 13.45 -1.66 9.85
CA TRP A 129 14.00 -0.29 9.83
C TRP A 129 14.82 0.02 11.08
N ALA A 130 14.33 -0.38 12.26
CA ALA A 130 15.02 -0.15 13.52
C ALA A 130 16.37 -0.90 13.59
N ILE A 131 16.44 -2.11 13.03
CA ILE A 131 17.67 -2.90 12.90
C ILE A 131 18.65 -2.21 11.95
N ASP A 132 18.23 -1.88 10.72
CA ASP A 132 19.02 -1.13 9.75
C ASP A 132 19.56 0.20 10.32
N PHE A 133 18.74 0.91 11.11
CA PHE A 133 19.11 2.17 11.74
C PHE A 133 20.11 1.96 12.90
N ALA A 134 19.94 0.91 13.69
CA ALA A 134 20.84 0.57 14.79
C ALA A 134 22.21 0.07 14.32
N GLU A 135 22.28 -0.64 13.18
CA GLU A 135 23.54 -1.03 12.54
C GLU A 135 24.31 0.18 11.96
N SER A 136 23.59 1.19 11.47
CA SER A 136 24.19 2.42 10.92
C SER A 136 24.53 3.49 11.97
N HIS A 137 23.93 3.42 13.16
CA HIS A 137 24.11 4.37 14.27
C HIS A 137 24.44 3.62 15.59
N PRO A 138 25.62 2.98 15.70
CA PRO A 138 26.01 2.18 16.86
C PRO A 138 26.14 2.99 18.16
N GLU A 139 26.26 4.31 18.09
CA GLU A 139 26.23 5.24 19.22
C GLU A 139 24.82 5.49 19.79
N ALA A 140 23.79 5.39 18.94
CA ALA A 140 22.41 5.66 19.31
C ALA A 140 21.74 4.44 19.96
N GLN A 141 20.80 4.65 20.87
CA GLN A 141 19.87 3.61 21.34
C GLN A 141 18.56 3.70 20.55
N ILE A 142 18.21 2.63 19.83
CA ILE A 142 17.02 2.55 18.99
C ILE A 142 15.95 1.75 19.73
N PHE A 143 14.74 2.30 19.80
CA PHE A 143 13.58 1.68 20.44
C PHE A 143 12.48 1.47 19.39
N GLY A 144 12.14 0.23 19.06
CA GLY A 144 11.00 -0.08 18.19
C GLY A 144 9.76 -0.45 19.00
N VAL A 145 8.61 0.14 18.67
CA VAL A 145 7.32 -0.16 19.31
C VAL A 145 6.27 -0.63 18.31
N ASP A 146 5.58 -1.74 18.64
CA ASP A 146 4.37 -2.23 17.97
C ASP A 146 3.46 -2.92 19.00
N THR A 147 2.16 -2.91 18.75
CA THR A 147 1.14 -3.72 19.43
C THR A 147 1.39 -5.24 19.35
N ARG A 148 2.15 -5.68 18.34
CA ARG A 148 2.55 -7.07 18.05
C ARG A 148 4.01 -7.28 18.45
N GLN A 149 4.29 -8.41 19.09
CA GLN A 149 5.65 -8.85 19.39
C GLN A 149 6.07 -9.93 18.39
N ILE A 150 6.60 -9.49 17.24
CA ILE A 150 6.95 -10.32 16.08
C ILE A 150 8.39 -10.09 15.59
N GLN A 151 9.15 -9.27 16.31
CA GLN A 151 10.50 -8.86 15.96
C GLN A 151 11.51 -9.98 16.28
N PRO A 152 12.64 -10.07 15.56
CA PRO A 152 13.61 -11.15 15.75
C PRO A 152 14.29 -11.09 17.13
N VAL A 153 14.74 -12.25 17.61
CA VAL A 153 15.45 -12.39 18.89
C VAL A 153 16.92 -11.96 18.79
N TYR A 154 17.51 -12.07 17.59
CA TYR A 154 18.89 -11.66 17.31
C TYR A 154 18.88 -10.31 16.60
N VAL A 155 19.36 -9.28 17.29
CA VAL A 155 19.29 -7.87 16.90
C VAL A 155 20.60 -7.16 17.32
N PRO A 156 20.91 -5.96 16.76
CA PRO A 156 22.01 -5.14 17.26
C PRO A 156 21.85 -4.84 18.77
N PRO A 157 22.96 -4.77 19.54
CA PRO A 157 22.90 -4.64 21.02
C PRO A 157 22.33 -3.29 21.50
N ASN A 158 22.18 -2.33 20.59
CA ASN A 158 21.58 -1.01 20.78
C ASN A 158 20.12 -0.93 20.27
N CYS A 159 19.55 -2.03 19.75
CA CYS A 159 18.18 -2.09 19.23
C CYS A 159 17.27 -2.84 20.20
N HIS A 160 16.24 -2.15 20.71
CA HIS A 160 15.35 -2.65 21.77
C HIS A 160 13.90 -2.67 21.28
N PHE A 161 13.20 -3.80 21.41
CA PHE A 161 11.81 -3.94 20.99
C PHE A 161 10.85 -4.04 22.18
N LEU A 162 9.79 -3.24 22.15
CA LEU A 162 8.79 -3.13 23.22
C LEU A 162 7.38 -3.28 22.67
N ARG A 163 6.58 -4.13 23.32
CA ARG A 163 5.18 -4.35 22.94
C ARG A 163 4.28 -3.28 23.56
N GLU A 164 3.94 -2.25 22.79
CA GLU A 164 3.24 -1.06 23.30
C GLU A 164 2.20 -0.55 22.28
N ASN A 165 1.07 -0.02 22.76
CA ASN A 165 0.14 0.72 21.90
C ASN A 165 0.46 2.21 22.03
N SER A 166 1.07 2.77 20.99
CA SER A 166 1.53 4.16 20.95
C SER A 166 0.41 5.21 21.05
N GLU A 167 -0.87 4.86 20.90
CA GLU A 167 -1.99 5.75 21.25
C GLU A 167 -2.10 5.97 22.76
N LYS A 168 -1.82 4.93 23.57
CA LYS A 168 -1.84 4.97 25.04
C LYS A 168 -0.56 5.60 25.60
N ASP A 169 -0.60 6.10 26.83
CA ASP A 169 0.53 6.84 27.44
C ASP A 169 1.84 6.03 27.35
N TRP A 170 2.89 6.68 26.87
CA TRP A 170 4.14 5.98 26.55
C TRP A 170 4.90 5.58 27.82
N SER A 171 5.45 4.37 27.84
CA SER A 171 6.19 3.87 29.02
C SER A 171 7.55 4.57 29.22
N PHE A 172 8.05 5.25 28.20
CA PHE A 172 9.36 5.90 28.19
C PHE A 172 9.45 7.09 29.16
N LYS A 173 10.36 6.97 30.13
CA LYS A 173 10.84 8.11 30.94
C LYS A 173 11.84 9.00 30.19
N LEU A 174 12.20 8.61 28.97
CA LEU A 174 13.21 9.23 28.10
C LEU A 174 12.66 10.49 27.40
N ARG A 175 13.52 11.13 26.61
CA ARG A 175 13.13 12.01 25.50
C ARG A 175 14.01 11.69 24.30
N PHE A 176 13.41 11.69 23.12
CA PHE A 176 14.01 11.22 21.88
C PHE A 176 14.64 12.35 21.08
N ASP A 177 15.70 12.02 20.36
CA ASP A 177 16.45 12.91 19.46
C ASP A 177 15.92 12.79 18.02
N TYR A 178 15.40 11.61 17.67
CA TYR A 178 14.68 11.35 16.43
C TYR A 178 13.50 10.39 16.66
N ILE A 179 12.36 10.65 16.03
CA ILE A 179 11.20 9.73 15.99
C ILE A 179 10.83 9.46 14.53
N HIS A 180 10.80 8.19 14.15
CA HIS A 180 10.42 7.72 12.83
C HIS A 180 9.03 7.04 12.89
N LEU A 181 8.23 7.27 11.84
CA LEU A 181 6.96 6.61 11.60
C LEU A 181 6.86 6.25 10.11
N ARG A 182 6.43 5.03 9.78
CA ARG A 182 6.23 4.62 8.39
C ARG A 182 4.99 3.74 8.20
N MET A 183 4.22 4.01 7.15
CA MET A 183 3.00 3.25 6.79
C MET A 183 1.94 3.21 7.90
N MET A 184 1.79 4.32 8.65
CA MET A 184 0.92 4.40 9.83
C MET A 184 -0.43 5.07 9.56
N ALA A 185 -0.72 5.47 8.33
CA ALA A 185 -1.95 6.18 7.94
C ALA A 185 -3.27 5.51 8.39
N THR A 186 -3.32 4.18 8.54
CA THR A 186 -4.50 3.42 9.00
C THR A 186 -4.45 3.01 10.48
N CYS A 187 -3.36 3.29 11.18
CA CYS A 187 -3.01 2.67 12.46
C CYS A 187 -3.41 3.48 13.71
N PHE A 188 -3.80 4.74 13.55
CA PHE A 188 -4.22 5.61 14.64
C PHE A 188 -5.66 6.09 14.47
N SER A 189 -6.35 6.32 15.60
CA SER A 189 -7.67 6.99 15.65
C SER A 189 -7.57 8.49 15.35
N SER A 190 -6.48 9.14 15.76
CA SER A 190 -6.16 10.54 15.45
C SER A 190 -4.67 10.69 15.16
N TYR A 191 -4.35 10.90 13.88
CA TYR A 191 -2.98 11.13 13.42
C TYR A 191 -2.46 12.51 13.89
N GLU A 192 -3.36 13.50 14.01
CA GLU A 192 -3.05 14.83 14.57
C GLU A 192 -2.61 14.74 16.04
N ASP A 193 -3.31 13.96 16.87
CA ASP A 193 -2.94 13.81 18.28
C ASP A 193 -1.66 12.97 18.45
N MET A 194 -1.36 12.07 17.51
CA MET A 194 -0.03 11.45 17.42
C MET A 194 1.06 12.49 17.13
N VAL A 195 0.86 13.43 16.19
CA VAL A 195 1.82 14.52 15.92
C VAL A 195 2.07 15.37 17.18
N LYS A 196 1.01 15.75 17.91
CA LYS A 196 1.13 16.47 19.20
C LYS A 196 1.91 15.66 20.24
N LYS A 197 1.71 14.33 20.27
CA LYS A 197 2.37 13.41 21.21
C LYS A 197 3.85 13.19 20.90
N VAL A 198 4.20 13.05 19.62
CA VAL A 198 5.60 13.06 19.15
C VAL A 198 6.27 14.36 19.61
N PHE A 199 5.63 15.53 19.41
CA PHE A 199 6.19 16.82 19.83
C PHE A 199 6.50 16.88 21.33
N THR A 200 5.67 16.31 22.21
CA THR A 200 5.94 16.34 23.67
C THR A 200 7.06 15.39 24.11
N HIS A 201 7.35 14.33 23.33
CA HIS A 201 8.36 13.31 23.64
C HIS A 201 9.72 13.54 22.95
N LEU A 202 9.80 14.42 21.96
CA LEU A 202 11.07 14.91 21.42
C LEU A 202 11.81 15.85 22.39
N ARG A 203 13.14 15.84 22.32
CA ARG A 203 14.00 16.89 22.90
C ARG A 203 13.93 18.18 22.07
N PRO A 204 14.21 19.35 22.66
CA PRO A 204 14.44 20.58 21.89
C PRO A 204 15.59 20.39 20.90
N GLY A 205 15.34 20.58 19.61
CA GLY A 205 16.28 20.26 18.52
C GLY A 205 16.07 18.89 17.86
N GLY A 206 15.28 17.99 18.45
CA GLY A 206 15.03 16.66 17.89
C GLY A 206 14.05 16.64 16.72
N TRP A 207 14.15 15.64 15.85
CA TRP A 207 13.38 15.53 14.60
C TRP A 207 12.26 14.49 14.66
N VAL A 208 11.20 14.69 13.87
CA VAL A 208 10.29 13.61 13.45
C VAL A 208 10.33 13.45 11.95
N GLU A 209 10.19 12.21 11.46
CA GLU A 209 9.93 11.90 10.05
C GLU A 209 8.78 10.91 9.90
N TYR A 210 7.90 11.20 8.93
CA TYR A 210 6.79 10.35 8.49
C TYR A 210 7.03 9.91 7.04
N GLN A 211 7.10 8.60 6.80
CA GLN A 211 7.22 7.99 5.46
C GLN A 211 5.88 7.29 5.11
N GLU A 212 5.11 7.81 4.16
CA GLU A 212 3.76 7.30 3.87
C GLU A 212 3.52 7.13 2.37
N PHE A 213 2.84 6.03 1.99
CA PHE A 213 2.18 5.95 0.69
C PHE A 213 0.94 6.85 0.72
N CYS A 214 0.82 7.75 -0.25
CA CYS A 214 -0.33 8.63 -0.37
C CYS A 214 -1.57 7.85 -0.85
N MET A 215 -2.76 8.37 -0.59
CA MET A 215 -4.01 7.84 -1.13
C MET A 215 -4.25 8.30 -2.59
N GLU A 216 -3.17 8.39 -3.36
CA GLU A 216 -3.08 8.98 -4.70
C GLU A 216 -2.10 8.20 -5.58
N THR A 217 -2.49 7.98 -6.83
CA THR A 217 -1.67 7.41 -7.91
C THR A 217 -1.61 8.37 -9.08
N THR A 218 -0.52 8.32 -9.84
CA THR A 218 -0.20 9.25 -10.92
C THR A 218 0.28 8.53 -12.17
N SER A 219 0.21 9.19 -13.33
CA SER A 219 0.78 8.71 -14.58
C SER A 219 0.85 9.86 -15.59
N ASP A 220 1.91 9.89 -16.41
CA ASP A 220 2.00 10.80 -17.57
C ASP A 220 1.30 10.23 -18.83
N ASP A 221 0.92 8.96 -18.82
CA ASP A 221 0.28 8.30 -19.95
C ASP A 221 -1.24 8.56 -19.98
N LYS A 222 -1.75 8.99 -21.15
CA LYS A 222 -3.15 9.41 -21.30
C LYS A 222 -4.16 8.27 -21.20
N HIS A 223 -3.79 7.04 -21.60
CA HIS A 223 -4.68 5.89 -21.46
C HIS A 223 -4.75 5.47 -19.98
N THR A 224 -3.60 5.37 -19.32
CA THR A 224 -3.47 5.11 -17.89
C THR A 224 -4.23 6.15 -17.06
N GLN A 225 -4.09 7.45 -17.36
CA GLN A 225 -4.87 8.52 -16.74
C GLN A 225 -6.39 8.42 -17.00
N HIS A 226 -6.83 7.77 -18.07
CA HIS A 226 -8.26 7.51 -18.30
C HIS A 226 -8.73 6.35 -17.42
N VAL A 227 -7.98 5.24 -17.36
CA VAL A 227 -8.30 4.08 -16.51
C VAL A 227 -8.34 4.49 -15.03
N LEU A 228 -7.31 5.16 -14.51
CA LEU A 228 -7.25 5.63 -13.12
C LEU A 228 -8.40 6.58 -12.71
N ARG A 229 -9.07 7.23 -13.66
CA ARG A 229 -10.21 8.13 -13.39
C ARG A 229 -11.58 7.46 -13.53
N ASN A 230 -11.69 6.41 -14.35
CA ASN A 230 -12.98 5.88 -14.81
C ASN A 230 -13.22 4.41 -14.45
N ASP A 231 -12.16 3.60 -14.28
CA ASP A 231 -12.28 2.25 -13.71
C ASP A 231 -12.11 2.31 -12.19
N PRO A 232 -13.15 2.02 -11.39
CA PRO A 232 -13.05 2.06 -9.94
C PRO A 232 -12.48 0.76 -9.33
N ALA A 233 -12.08 -0.23 -10.14
CA ALA A 233 -11.20 -1.34 -9.76
C ALA A 233 -9.70 -1.07 -10.08
N SER A 234 -9.38 0.05 -10.73
CA SER A 234 -7.98 0.49 -10.89
C SER A 234 -7.33 0.81 -9.52
N PRO A 235 -5.99 0.93 -9.44
CA PRO A 235 -5.30 1.32 -8.21
C PRO A 235 -5.82 2.60 -7.55
N GLN A 236 -6.18 3.64 -8.31
CA GLN A 236 -6.84 4.83 -7.74
C GLN A 236 -8.24 4.52 -7.24
N GLY A 237 -8.98 3.68 -7.96
CA GLY A 237 -10.28 3.16 -7.54
C GLY A 237 -10.22 2.53 -6.15
N LEU A 238 -9.28 1.62 -5.92
CA LEU A 238 -9.05 1.01 -4.61
C LEU A 238 -8.76 2.04 -3.51
N LEU A 239 -7.85 3.00 -3.75
CA LEU A 239 -7.52 4.04 -2.76
C LEU A 239 -8.73 4.95 -2.46
N ASN A 240 -9.56 5.26 -3.45
CA ASN A 240 -10.82 5.98 -3.25
C ASN A 240 -11.78 5.17 -2.37
N ARG A 241 -11.92 3.85 -2.59
CA ARG A 241 -12.76 2.97 -1.75
C ARG A 241 -12.22 2.81 -0.34
N LEU A 242 -10.91 2.76 -0.16
CA LEU A 242 -10.28 2.81 1.16
C LEU A 242 -10.64 4.10 1.90
N LYS A 243 -10.53 5.27 1.24
CA LYS A 243 -10.93 6.57 1.83
C LYS A 243 -12.42 6.62 2.20
N GLU A 244 -13.31 6.16 1.30
CA GLU A 244 -14.75 6.06 1.57
C GLU A 244 -15.02 5.17 2.79
N GLY A 245 -14.46 3.95 2.80
CA GLY A 245 -14.66 2.96 3.85
C GLY A 245 -14.20 3.43 5.23
N PHE A 246 -12.99 3.98 5.33
CA PHE A 246 -12.48 4.51 6.60
C PHE A 246 -13.25 5.76 7.06
N SER A 247 -13.64 6.65 6.14
CA SER A 247 -14.45 7.82 6.47
C SER A 247 -15.81 7.44 7.06
N MET A 248 -16.44 6.38 6.53
CA MET A 248 -17.67 5.79 7.07
C MET A 248 -17.48 5.15 8.46
N LEU A 249 -16.25 4.79 8.82
CA LEU A 249 -15.84 4.32 10.15
C LEU A 249 -15.37 5.45 11.07
N GLY A 250 -15.50 6.72 10.65
CA GLY A 250 -15.12 7.90 11.42
C GLY A 250 -13.61 8.16 11.47
N ARG A 251 -12.81 7.49 10.63
CA ARG A 251 -11.34 7.69 10.52
C ARG A 251 -11.00 8.33 9.18
N ASP A 252 -9.97 9.16 9.15
CA ASP A 252 -9.42 9.69 7.90
C ASP A 252 -7.98 9.19 7.72
N ILE A 253 -7.74 8.58 6.56
CA ILE A 253 -6.49 7.92 6.18
C ILE A 253 -5.71 8.72 5.12
N ASP A 254 -6.27 9.82 4.60
CA ASP A 254 -5.56 10.73 3.69
C ASP A 254 -4.68 11.73 4.48
N VAL A 255 -3.86 11.17 5.37
CA VAL A 255 -3.07 11.91 6.35
C VAL A 255 -1.96 12.74 5.70
N THR A 256 -1.39 12.25 4.60
CA THR A 256 -0.25 12.88 3.91
C THR A 256 -0.50 14.33 3.53
N ASN A 257 -1.71 14.65 3.11
CA ASN A 257 -2.12 16.00 2.71
C ASN A 257 -2.39 16.95 3.90
N ARG A 258 -2.19 16.51 5.15
CA ARG A 258 -2.33 17.32 6.38
C ARG A 258 -1.19 17.19 7.40
N THR A 259 -0.36 16.13 7.36
CA THR A 259 0.74 15.94 8.32
C THR A 259 1.68 17.14 8.40
N LYS A 260 1.94 17.82 7.28
CA LYS A 260 2.71 19.07 7.26
C LYS A 260 2.07 20.20 8.08
N ASP A 261 0.77 20.41 7.92
CA ASP A 261 0.03 21.46 8.64
C ASP A 261 -0.14 21.10 10.12
N TRP A 262 -0.32 19.81 10.44
CA TRP A 262 -0.33 19.31 11.81
C TRP A 262 1.02 19.50 12.52
N LEU A 263 2.14 19.32 11.81
CA LEU A 263 3.48 19.61 12.35
C LEU A 263 3.63 21.11 12.66
N LEU A 264 3.27 21.98 11.71
CA LEU A 264 3.31 23.44 11.92
C LEU A 264 2.40 23.87 13.07
N ALA A 265 1.18 23.32 13.17
CA ALA A 265 0.23 23.61 14.24
C ALA A 265 0.67 23.09 15.62
N ALA A 266 1.42 21.98 15.67
CA ALA A 266 2.02 21.46 16.90
C ALA A 266 3.29 22.24 17.33
N GLY A 267 3.79 23.16 16.51
CA GLY A 267 4.94 24.01 16.82
C GLY A 267 6.29 23.48 16.34
N PHE A 268 6.31 22.55 15.37
CA PHE A 268 7.55 22.17 14.69
C PHE A 268 8.05 23.30 13.76
N VAL A 269 9.37 23.41 13.65
CA VAL A 269 10.10 24.27 12.70
C VAL A 269 10.81 23.40 11.64
N ASP A 270 11.40 24.04 10.64
CA ASP A 270 12.09 23.39 9.51
C ASP A 270 11.27 22.29 8.82
N VAL A 271 9.93 22.48 8.79
CA VAL A 271 8.99 21.47 8.30
C VAL A 271 9.04 21.37 6.78
N VAL A 272 9.49 20.24 6.28
CA VAL A 272 9.65 19.94 4.86
C VAL A 272 8.77 18.75 4.48
N GLU A 273 8.15 18.85 3.31
CA GLU A 273 7.48 17.74 2.62
C GLU A 273 8.21 17.48 1.29
N LYS A 274 8.49 16.20 1.02
CA LYS A 274 9.06 15.72 -0.24
C LYS A 274 8.15 14.61 -0.78
N LYS A 275 7.28 14.94 -1.74
CA LYS A 275 6.53 13.95 -2.52
C LYS A 275 7.41 13.39 -3.65
N PHE A 276 7.30 12.09 -3.90
CA PHE A 276 7.93 11.39 -5.02
C PHE A 276 7.03 10.25 -5.49
N SER A 277 7.41 9.53 -6.55
CA SER A 277 6.57 8.49 -7.17
C SER A 277 7.33 7.18 -7.37
N VAL A 278 6.67 6.05 -7.16
CA VAL A 278 7.20 4.70 -7.40
C VAL A 278 6.27 3.90 -8.31
N PRO A 279 6.76 3.15 -9.32
CA PRO A 279 5.86 2.44 -10.22
C PRO A 279 5.17 1.28 -9.50
N ILE A 280 3.89 1.04 -9.82
CA ILE A 280 3.12 -0.06 -9.23
C ILE A 280 3.42 -1.40 -9.90
N THR A 281 3.71 -1.38 -11.21
CA THR A 281 4.04 -2.56 -12.02
C THR A 281 5.41 -2.36 -12.69
N PRO A 282 6.11 -3.42 -13.14
CA PRO A 282 7.50 -3.33 -13.65
C PRO A 282 7.62 -2.73 -15.07
N TRP A 283 6.87 -1.67 -15.37
CA TRP A 283 6.76 -1.06 -16.71
C TRP A 283 7.92 -0.13 -17.09
N SER A 284 8.69 0.37 -16.11
CA SER A 284 9.77 1.33 -16.36
C SER A 284 10.99 0.70 -17.05
N SER A 285 11.65 1.49 -17.90
CA SER A 285 12.94 1.14 -18.49
C SER A 285 14.10 1.21 -17.51
N ASP A 286 14.00 2.05 -16.47
CA ASP A 286 15.04 2.13 -15.44
C ASP A 286 15.13 0.82 -14.61
N PRO A 287 16.31 0.24 -14.36
CA PRO A 287 16.43 -1.02 -13.63
C PRO A 287 15.94 -0.97 -12.18
N LYS A 288 16.11 0.16 -11.48
CA LYS A 288 15.72 0.31 -10.08
C LYS A 288 14.21 0.49 -9.96
N GLU A 289 13.62 1.37 -10.79
CA GLU A 289 12.18 1.51 -10.91
C GLU A 289 11.51 0.19 -11.31
N ARG A 290 12.09 -0.56 -12.25
CA ARG A 290 11.52 -1.86 -12.68
C ARG A 290 11.52 -2.90 -11.55
N GLU A 291 12.56 -2.95 -10.72
CA GLU A 291 12.60 -3.81 -9.53
C GLU A 291 11.59 -3.33 -8.46
N ILE A 292 11.48 -2.02 -8.23
CA ILE A 292 10.45 -1.46 -7.34
C ILE A 292 9.05 -1.85 -7.82
N GLY A 293 8.77 -1.73 -9.12
CA GLY A 293 7.50 -2.13 -9.72
C GLY A 293 7.23 -3.64 -9.62
N ARG A 294 8.27 -4.48 -9.69
CA ARG A 294 8.14 -5.93 -9.48
C ARG A 294 7.77 -6.27 -8.03
N LEU A 295 8.31 -5.53 -7.07
CA LEU A 295 8.01 -5.67 -5.64
C LEU A 295 6.63 -5.07 -5.31
N GLN A 296 6.27 -3.94 -5.91
CA GLN A 296 5.00 -3.25 -5.68
C GLN A 296 3.79 -4.08 -6.13
N VAL A 297 3.87 -4.87 -7.21
CA VAL A 297 2.80 -5.83 -7.56
C VAL A 297 2.49 -6.75 -6.37
N GLN A 298 3.52 -7.29 -5.71
CA GLN A 298 3.36 -8.22 -4.59
C GLN A 298 2.79 -7.51 -3.35
N ASN A 299 3.24 -6.28 -3.07
CA ASN A 299 2.69 -5.45 -2.00
C ASN A 299 1.21 -5.08 -2.26
N TRP A 300 0.87 -4.72 -3.49
CA TRP A 300 -0.49 -4.35 -3.89
C TRP A 300 -1.47 -5.52 -3.87
N TYR A 301 -1.05 -6.74 -4.19
CA TYR A 301 -1.90 -7.93 -4.03
C TYR A 301 -2.32 -8.13 -2.57
N VAL A 302 -1.37 -8.11 -1.63
CA VAL A 302 -1.66 -8.23 -0.18
C VAL A 302 -2.49 -7.03 0.31
N ALA A 303 -2.22 -5.82 -0.19
CA ALA A 303 -2.98 -4.64 0.15
C ALA A 303 -4.42 -4.68 -0.37
N VAL A 304 -4.68 -5.19 -1.59
CA VAL A 304 -6.03 -5.40 -2.15
C VAL A 304 -6.84 -6.32 -1.26
N GLU A 305 -6.32 -7.51 -0.94
CA GLU A 305 -7.03 -8.50 -0.12
C GLU A 305 -7.32 -7.95 1.29
N SER A 306 -6.33 -7.34 1.94
CA SER A 306 -6.48 -6.70 3.26
C SER A 306 -7.47 -5.53 3.25
N ALA A 307 -7.42 -4.68 2.22
CA ALA A 307 -8.31 -3.52 2.04
C ALA A 307 -9.76 -3.95 1.86
N VAL A 308 -10.02 -4.88 0.93
CA VAL A 308 -11.38 -5.34 0.63
C VAL A 308 -11.98 -6.06 1.83
N ASN A 309 -11.24 -6.99 2.44
CA ASN A 309 -11.74 -7.74 3.59
C ASN A 309 -12.02 -6.85 4.82
N THR A 310 -11.36 -5.68 4.94
CA THR A 310 -11.61 -4.74 6.06
C THR A 310 -12.73 -3.74 5.75
N VAL A 311 -12.70 -3.08 4.58
CA VAL A 311 -13.70 -2.07 4.21
C VAL A 311 -15.05 -2.68 3.83
N TYR A 312 -15.02 -3.84 3.15
CA TYR A 312 -16.21 -4.50 2.63
C TYR A 312 -16.65 -5.71 3.45
N ALA A 313 -16.29 -5.80 4.72
CA ALA A 313 -16.67 -6.87 5.67
C ALA A 313 -18.19 -7.08 5.88
N ALA A 314 -19.05 -6.26 5.25
CA ALA A 314 -20.52 -6.43 5.24
C ALA A 314 -21.06 -7.05 3.94
N LEU A 315 -20.22 -7.23 2.92
CA LEU A 315 -20.60 -7.84 1.64
C LEU A 315 -20.72 -9.36 1.70
N GLN A 316 -21.34 -9.93 0.66
CA GLN A 316 -21.21 -11.37 0.41
C GLN A 316 -19.78 -11.69 -0.08
N PRO A 317 -19.19 -12.85 0.28
CA PRO A 317 -17.84 -13.22 -0.15
C PRO A 317 -17.63 -13.18 -1.67
N GLU A 318 -18.66 -13.50 -2.45
CA GLU A 318 -18.62 -13.48 -3.91
C GLU A 318 -18.58 -12.05 -4.49
N GLU A 319 -19.13 -11.06 -3.76
CA GLU A 319 -18.98 -9.64 -4.11
C GLU A 319 -17.57 -9.13 -3.79
N GLN A 320 -16.96 -9.63 -2.71
CA GLN A 320 -15.57 -9.29 -2.30
C GLN A 320 -14.56 -9.88 -3.30
N GLU A 321 -14.64 -11.18 -3.56
CA GLU A 321 -13.74 -11.92 -4.45
C GLU A 321 -13.75 -11.36 -5.88
N ALA A 322 -14.93 -11.09 -6.45
CA ALA A 322 -15.03 -10.50 -7.78
C ALA A 322 -14.34 -9.12 -7.90
N TYR A 323 -14.36 -8.32 -6.82
CA TYR A 323 -13.68 -7.03 -6.80
C TYR A 323 -12.17 -7.17 -6.53
N ILE A 324 -11.73 -8.14 -5.71
CA ILE A 324 -10.31 -8.50 -5.53
C ILE A 324 -9.71 -8.91 -6.87
N VAL A 325 -10.36 -9.83 -7.60
CA VAL A 325 -9.93 -10.28 -8.93
C VAL A 325 -9.84 -9.11 -9.92
N ALA A 326 -10.85 -8.24 -10.00
CA ALA A 326 -10.83 -7.07 -10.88
C ALA A 326 -9.67 -6.08 -10.55
N CYS A 327 -9.33 -5.92 -9.28
CA CYS A 327 -8.17 -5.13 -8.86
C CYS A 327 -6.84 -5.83 -9.23
N GLN A 328 -6.76 -7.16 -9.11
CA GLN A 328 -5.58 -7.94 -9.47
C GLN A 328 -5.34 -8.00 -10.99
N GLU A 329 -6.38 -8.05 -11.84
CA GLU A 329 -6.22 -7.96 -13.31
C GLU A 329 -5.66 -6.59 -13.74
N ASN A 330 -6.09 -5.50 -13.10
CA ASN A 330 -5.50 -4.16 -13.31
C ASN A 330 -3.98 -4.11 -13.01
N LEU A 331 -3.48 -4.95 -12.09
CA LEU A 331 -2.04 -5.07 -11.80
C LEU A 331 -1.28 -5.95 -12.80
N LYS A 332 -1.99 -6.73 -13.63
CA LYS A 332 -1.42 -7.56 -14.72
C LYS A 332 -1.39 -6.84 -16.07
N ALA A 333 -2.18 -5.77 -16.22
CA ALA A 333 -2.24 -4.97 -17.44
C ALA A 333 -0.87 -4.36 -17.79
N LYS A 334 -0.34 -4.72 -18.97
CA LYS A 334 1.08 -4.47 -19.35
C LYS A 334 1.32 -3.09 -19.97
N ASP A 335 0.25 -2.38 -20.27
CA ASP A 335 0.19 -1.07 -20.91
C ASP A 335 -0.05 0.08 -19.91
N LEU A 336 -0.56 -0.22 -18.70
CA LEU A 336 -0.81 0.76 -17.65
C LEU A 336 0.49 1.19 -16.96
N LYS A 337 0.85 2.48 -17.11
CA LYS A 337 2.08 3.08 -16.59
C LYS A 337 1.83 3.83 -15.28
N ILE A 338 1.42 3.10 -14.26
CA ILE A 338 0.95 3.68 -13.00
C ILE A 338 2.12 3.89 -12.02
N TYR A 339 2.16 5.05 -11.40
CA TYR A 339 2.94 5.36 -10.21
C TYR A 339 2.03 5.46 -8.96
N HIS A 340 2.51 5.00 -7.82
CA HIS A 340 1.98 5.32 -6.49
C HIS A 340 2.75 6.54 -5.96
N THR A 341 2.04 7.57 -5.51
CA THR A 341 2.68 8.74 -4.89
C THR A 341 3.09 8.39 -3.44
N CYS A 342 4.33 8.70 -3.09
CA CYS A 342 4.90 8.62 -1.75
C CYS A 342 5.09 10.04 -1.19
N SER A 343 5.04 10.21 0.13
CA SER A 343 5.49 11.43 0.78
C SER A 343 6.42 11.12 1.95
N VAL A 344 7.48 11.91 2.08
CA VAL A 344 8.29 12.00 3.30
C VAL A 344 8.10 13.40 3.87
N ILE A 345 7.65 13.46 5.11
CA ILE A 345 7.34 14.71 5.81
C ILE A 345 8.10 14.72 7.12
N TYR A 346 8.99 15.68 7.31
CA TYR A 346 9.79 15.81 8.53
C TYR A 346 9.78 17.23 9.08
N GLY A 347 10.07 17.36 10.37
CA GLY A 347 10.16 18.65 11.05
C GLY A 347 10.95 18.54 12.35
N ARG A 348 11.57 19.64 12.77
CA ARG A 348 12.38 19.76 13.98
C ARG A 348 11.58 20.39 15.11
N LYS A 349 11.69 19.88 16.32
CA LYS A 349 11.20 20.59 17.51
C LYS A 349 12.15 21.75 17.81
N PRO A 350 11.66 22.99 18.03
CA PRO A 350 12.53 24.14 18.31
C PRO A 350 13.52 23.88 19.45
N HIS A 351 14.74 24.40 19.33
CA HIS A 351 15.65 24.56 20.46
C HIS A 351 15.07 25.56 21.46
N LEU A 352 15.50 25.48 22.72
CA LEU A 352 15.05 26.38 23.78
C LEU A 352 15.37 27.86 23.52
N SER A 353 16.34 28.15 22.65
CA SER A 353 16.71 29.49 22.17
C SER A 353 15.78 30.05 21.08
N GLU A 354 15.01 29.19 20.40
CA GLU A 354 14.08 29.59 19.33
C GLU A 354 12.65 29.83 19.86
N VAL A 355 12.32 29.25 21.02
CA VAL A 355 11.06 29.48 21.72
C VAL A 355 11.06 30.88 22.33
N LYS A 356 10.37 31.81 21.66
CA LYS A 356 10.14 33.17 22.18
C LYS A 356 9.25 33.11 23.44
N SER A 357 9.59 33.98 24.39
CA SER A 357 8.93 34.15 25.70
C SER A 357 7.55 34.81 25.61
#